data_AF-A0A5B0PQW9-F1
#
_entry.id   AF-A0A5B0PQW9-F1
#
_cell.length_a   1.000
_cell.length_b   1.000
_cell.length_c   1.000
_cell.angle_alpha   90.00
_cell.angle_beta   90.00
_cell.angle_gamma   90.00
#
_symmetry.space_group_name_H-M   'P 1'
#
loop_
_entity.id
_entity.type
_entity.pdbx_description
1 polymer ?
#
loop_
_entity_poly.entity_id
_entity_poly.type
_entity_poly.pdbx_seq_one_letter_code
_entity_poly.pdbx_strand_id
1 'polypeptide(L)'
;MTLSPGSADDRVSGQATHIVSSQKPQSGVAPKGAYYNSSTLSLSFFSPEERTARNHALVDRMPFLYRLICAKINGNYKPNGLDEPADPSGNLERDKLEVSNNEEVNDDDLGDSLDDLVNLDGTEFKRSCDPAIRQTVRAQTIAQMICAMVAFGGNRRHNGLKLSNLQIFLAAGVTERVSSYLNYIGLASSRQTAHAALKTLGTEGAQKLTAQFELSPTLPLMPFLCYDNLDFQEKVHMNSVERTSTMFHGTWGYIHSPPSGVLADLDQAELTIGALNDALHNGSKLIIRPEMFTPSRDSSKHWEKTMKSQITQVILQYIATPADIMVPLQRDPPPVNTIVPEDPQVHVLKLMLASDNSAAGVNDVFTGVIQQSGLTPKEFHSRLHIIEGDLGACNILDSLRRQRVPSIGNQDSLENILPIPGAEHTLWNISQAIFLAHWEARQRHGRMEDPTCFGCASGEAGNQEVL
;
A
#
# COMPACT_ATOMS: atom_id res chain seq x y z
N MET A 1 -41.35 -11.57 -54.35
CA MET A 1 -41.37 -11.69 -52.87
C MET A 1 -41.05 -13.12 -52.51
N THR A 2 -39.79 -13.42 -52.25
CA THR A 2 -39.34 -14.69 -51.64
C THR A 2 -38.02 -14.36 -50.94
N LEU A 3 -38.09 -14.14 -49.63
CA LEU A 3 -36.91 -14.02 -48.77
C LEU A 3 -36.21 -15.38 -48.78
N SER A 4 -34.94 -15.39 -49.21
CA SER A 4 -34.08 -16.56 -49.05
C SER A 4 -33.99 -16.92 -47.57
N PRO A 5 -34.09 -18.21 -47.17
CA PRO A 5 -33.81 -18.59 -45.80
C PRO A 5 -32.34 -18.25 -45.52
N GLY A 6 -32.09 -17.38 -44.55
CA GLY A 6 -30.74 -17.13 -44.04
C GLY A 6 -30.09 -18.46 -43.63
N SER A 7 -28.76 -18.53 -43.76
CA SER A 7 -27.98 -19.70 -43.38
C SER A 7 -28.28 -20.12 -41.93
N ALA A 8 -28.04 -21.40 -41.58
CA ALA A 8 -28.25 -21.86 -40.19
C ALA A 8 -27.51 -20.97 -39.17
N ASP A 9 -26.34 -20.46 -39.56
CA ASP A 9 -25.52 -19.53 -38.77
C ASP A 9 -26.21 -18.18 -38.55
N ASP A 10 -26.93 -17.65 -39.54
CA ASP A 10 -27.70 -16.40 -39.40
C ASP A 10 -28.82 -16.55 -38.37
N ARG A 11 -29.45 -17.73 -38.29
CA ARG A 11 -30.51 -18.02 -37.31
C ARG A 11 -29.94 -18.11 -35.89
N VAL A 12 -28.81 -18.78 -35.71
CA VAL A 12 -28.13 -18.90 -34.41
C VAL A 12 -27.61 -17.54 -33.95
N SER A 13 -27.00 -16.77 -34.86
CA SER A 13 -26.54 -15.41 -34.61
C SER A 13 -27.69 -14.48 -34.20
N GLY A 14 -28.83 -14.57 -34.88
CA GLY A 14 -30.04 -13.81 -34.52
C GLY A 14 -30.57 -14.13 -33.11
N GLN A 15 -30.60 -15.42 -32.74
CA GLN A 15 -31.00 -15.84 -31.39
C GLN A 15 -30.02 -15.37 -30.31
N ALA A 16 -28.72 -15.52 -30.55
CA ALA A 16 -27.68 -15.04 -29.63
C ALA A 16 -27.76 -13.52 -29.43
N THR A 17 -27.98 -12.77 -30.52
CA THR A 17 -28.14 -11.30 -30.48
C THR A 17 -29.35 -10.89 -29.62
N HIS A 18 -30.48 -11.58 -29.77
CA HIS A 18 -31.67 -11.34 -28.94
C HIS A 18 -31.40 -11.58 -27.45
N ILE A 19 -30.72 -12.69 -27.11
CA ILE A 19 -30.37 -13.00 -25.72
C ILE A 19 -29.44 -11.94 -25.14
N VAL A 20 -28.35 -11.60 -25.84
CA VAL A 20 -27.38 -10.59 -25.37
C VAL A 20 -28.03 -9.23 -25.19
N SER A 21 -28.89 -8.81 -26.13
CA SER A 21 -29.55 -7.50 -26.08
C SER A 21 -30.61 -7.41 -24.97
N SER A 22 -31.20 -8.55 -24.58
CA SER A 22 -32.12 -8.62 -23.43
C SER A 22 -31.41 -8.53 -22.08
N GLN A 23 -30.15 -8.96 -22.01
CA GLN A 23 -29.34 -8.99 -20.81
C GLN A 23 -28.61 -7.66 -20.59
N LYS A 24 -28.93 -6.98 -19.49
CA LYS A 24 -28.27 -5.73 -19.13
C LYS A 24 -28.30 -5.50 -17.62
N PRO A 25 -27.34 -4.72 -17.09
CA PRO A 25 -27.43 -4.25 -15.72
C PRO A 25 -28.71 -3.45 -15.47
N GLN A 26 -29.12 -3.40 -14.20
CA GLN A 26 -30.28 -2.62 -13.80
C GLN A 26 -30.00 -1.13 -13.99
N SER A 27 -30.77 -0.49 -14.86
CA SER A 27 -30.72 0.96 -15.05
C SER A 27 -31.25 1.68 -13.82
N GLY A 28 -30.58 2.76 -13.42
CA GLY A 28 -30.97 3.57 -12.26
C GLY A 28 -29.77 3.95 -11.41
N VAL A 29 -29.99 4.81 -10.43
CA VAL A 29 -28.96 5.25 -9.48
C VAL A 29 -28.68 4.12 -8.48
N ALA A 30 -27.40 3.89 -8.18
CA ALA A 30 -26.95 2.98 -7.13
C ALA A 30 -27.56 3.35 -5.76
N PRO A 31 -27.85 2.38 -4.88
CA PRO A 31 -27.55 0.94 -5.00
C PRO A 31 -28.61 0.15 -5.80
N LYS A 32 -29.77 0.75 -6.11
CA LYS A 32 -30.86 0.08 -6.83
C LYS A 32 -30.63 -0.05 -8.33
N GLY A 33 -29.58 0.57 -8.87
CA GLY A 33 -29.15 0.45 -10.25
C GLY A 33 -27.64 0.59 -10.39
N ALA A 34 -27.15 0.54 -11.63
CA ALA A 34 -25.70 0.46 -11.92
C ALA A 34 -25.01 1.83 -12.13
N TYR A 35 -25.72 2.95 -11.87
CA TYR A 35 -25.17 4.30 -12.01
C TYR A 35 -24.64 4.87 -10.70
N TYR A 36 -23.36 5.18 -10.69
CA TYR A 36 -22.67 5.83 -9.60
C TYR A 36 -22.37 7.28 -9.98
N ASN A 37 -22.81 8.22 -9.14
CA ASN A 37 -22.57 9.63 -9.35
C ASN A 37 -21.23 10.02 -8.70
N SER A 38 -20.33 10.63 -9.47
CA SER A 38 -19.03 11.12 -9.00
C SER A 38 -19.14 12.14 -7.86
N SER A 39 -20.25 12.87 -7.77
CA SER A 39 -20.48 13.89 -6.75
C SER A 39 -21.01 13.34 -5.41
N THR A 40 -21.39 12.05 -5.36
CA THR A 40 -21.90 11.39 -4.15
C THR A 40 -21.15 10.08 -3.89
N LEU A 41 -19.96 9.93 -4.47
CA LEU A 41 -19.14 8.74 -4.32
C LEU A 41 -18.52 8.73 -2.92
N SER A 42 -18.52 7.57 -2.27
CA SER A 42 -17.87 7.39 -0.97
C SER A 42 -16.68 6.43 -1.08
N LEU A 43 -15.75 6.47 -0.12
CA LEU A 43 -14.62 5.54 -0.04
C LEU A 43 -15.05 4.07 0.04
N SER A 44 -16.23 3.77 0.59
CA SER A 44 -16.76 2.39 0.65
C SER A 44 -16.91 1.77 -0.75
N PHE A 45 -17.07 2.61 -1.78
CA PHE A 45 -17.09 2.20 -3.17
C PHE A 45 -15.87 1.36 -3.57
N PHE A 46 -14.70 1.63 -3.02
CA PHE A 46 -13.45 0.92 -3.36
C PHE A 46 -13.21 -0.33 -2.52
N SER A 47 -14.10 -0.62 -1.56
CA SER A 47 -13.95 -1.80 -0.72
C SER A 47 -13.98 -3.10 -1.55
N PRO A 48 -13.19 -4.13 -1.15
CA PRO A 48 -13.20 -5.43 -1.80
C PRO A 48 -14.61 -6.05 -1.86
N GLU A 49 -15.41 -5.85 -0.81
CA GLU A 49 -16.76 -6.39 -0.67
C GLU A 49 -17.71 -5.75 -1.69
N GLU A 50 -17.76 -4.41 -1.74
CA GLU A 50 -18.63 -3.72 -2.70
C GLU A 50 -18.20 -4.01 -4.14
N ARG A 51 -16.90 -4.12 -4.41
CA ARG A 51 -16.39 -4.45 -5.73
C ARG A 51 -16.79 -5.86 -6.16
N THR A 52 -16.67 -6.84 -5.27
CA THR A 52 -17.10 -8.23 -5.51
C THR A 52 -18.61 -8.29 -5.75
N ALA A 53 -19.39 -7.59 -4.92
CA ALA A 53 -20.84 -7.50 -5.07
C ALA A 53 -21.25 -6.90 -6.43
N ARG A 54 -20.56 -5.83 -6.88
CA ARG A 54 -20.78 -5.23 -8.22
C ARG A 54 -20.45 -6.21 -9.35
N ASN A 55 -19.35 -6.94 -9.22
CA ASN A 55 -18.94 -7.92 -10.23
C ASN A 55 -19.94 -9.09 -10.32
N HIS A 56 -20.40 -9.61 -9.17
CA HIS A 56 -21.45 -10.64 -9.13
C HIS A 56 -22.75 -10.14 -9.75
N ALA A 57 -23.23 -8.96 -9.36
CA ALA A 57 -24.46 -8.38 -9.90
C ALA A 57 -24.40 -8.15 -11.41
N LEU A 58 -23.21 -7.83 -11.96
CA LEU A 58 -23.00 -7.73 -13.40
C LEU A 58 -23.10 -9.09 -14.08
N VAL A 59 -22.43 -10.11 -13.55
CA VAL A 59 -22.40 -11.47 -14.11
C VAL A 59 -23.79 -12.11 -14.08
N ASP A 60 -24.53 -11.95 -12.98
CA ASP A 60 -25.88 -12.48 -12.82
C ASP A 60 -26.87 -11.88 -13.84
N ARG A 61 -26.64 -10.63 -14.24
CA ARG A 61 -27.48 -9.92 -15.21
C ARG A 61 -27.05 -10.11 -16.66
N MET A 62 -25.80 -10.53 -16.89
CA MET A 62 -25.24 -10.77 -18.23
C MET A 62 -24.62 -12.19 -18.37
N PRO A 63 -25.31 -13.26 -17.95
CA PRO A 63 -24.71 -14.58 -17.85
C PRO A 63 -24.38 -15.19 -19.22
N PHE A 64 -25.12 -14.85 -20.28
CA PHE A 64 -24.88 -15.41 -21.60
C PHE A 64 -23.56 -14.89 -22.18
N LEU A 65 -23.37 -13.56 -22.19
CA LEU A 65 -22.14 -12.95 -22.69
C LEU A 65 -20.94 -13.37 -21.83
N TYR A 66 -21.11 -13.37 -20.50
CA TYR A 66 -20.06 -13.78 -19.58
C TYR A 66 -19.59 -15.21 -19.83
N ARG A 67 -20.51 -16.18 -19.88
CA ARG A 67 -20.19 -17.60 -20.12
C ARG A 67 -19.57 -17.83 -21.49
N LEU A 68 -20.05 -17.13 -22.52
CA LEU A 68 -19.51 -17.25 -23.88
C LEU A 68 -18.04 -16.80 -23.94
N ILE A 69 -17.71 -15.68 -23.29
CA ILE A 69 -16.33 -15.18 -23.22
C ILE A 69 -15.46 -16.13 -22.40
N CYS A 70 -15.93 -16.60 -21.23
CA CYS A 70 -15.20 -17.57 -20.43
C CYS A 70 -14.91 -18.86 -21.22
N ALA A 71 -15.89 -19.41 -21.93
CA ALA A 71 -15.72 -20.60 -22.75
C ALA A 71 -14.72 -20.37 -23.89
N LYS A 72 -14.76 -19.19 -24.53
CA LYS A 72 -13.82 -18.83 -25.60
C LYS A 72 -12.38 -18.70 -25.11
N ILE A 73 -12.17 -18.09 -23.94
CA ILE A 73 -10.84 -17.89 -23.35
C ILE A 73 -10.26 -19.21 -22.84
N ASN A 74 -11.08 -20.03 -22.17
CA ASN A 74 -10.62 -21.31 -21.62
C ASN A 74 -10.43 -22.40 -22.67
N GLY A 75 -10.96 -22.23 -23.89
CA GLY A 75 -10.88 -23.24 -24.95
C GLY A 75 -11.68 -24.52 -24.65
N ASN A 76 -12.49 -24.54 -23.58
CA ASN A 76 -13.21 -25.72 -23.08
C ASN A 76 -14.46 -26.11 -23.90
N TYR A 77 -14.61 -25.61 -25.14
CA TYR A 77 -15.73 -26.01 -25.98
C TYR A 77 -15.48 -27.41 -26.57
N LYS A 78 -16.02 -28.44 -25.93
CA LYS A 78 -16.16 -29.76 -26.53
C LYS A 78 -17.48 -29.79 -27.31
N PRO A 79 -17.46 -29.86 -28.66
CA PRO A 79 -18.67 -30.07 -29.42
C PRO A 79 -19.14 -31.51 -29.16
N ASN A 80 -20.39 -31.63 -28.71
CA ASN A 80 -21.10 -32.87 -28.37
C ASN A 80 -20.93 -33.31 -26.92
N GLY A 81 -21.99 -33.08 -26.13
CA GLY A 81 -22.23 -33.79 -24.89
C GLY A 81 -22.42 -35.28 -25.18
N LEU A 82 -21.57 -36.09 -24.56
CA LEU A 82 -22.06 -37.22 -23.79
C LEU A 82 -21.78 -36.84 -22.34
N ASP A 83 -22.84 -36.56 -21.60
CA ASP A 83 -22.82 -36.55 -20.15
C ASP A 83 -22.47 -37.97 -19.71
N GLU A 84 -21.20 -38.24 -19.43
CA GLU A 84 -20.88 -39.33 -18.51
C GLU A 84 -20.96 -38.79 -17.08
N PRO A 85 -21.81 -39.39 -16.22
CA PRO A 85 -21.87 -38.99 -14.83
C PRO A 85 -20.51 -39.24 -14.19
N ALA A 86 -20.01 -38.25 -13.43
CA ALA A 86 -18.82 -38.41 -12.63
C ALA A 86 -19.02 -39.58 -11.64
N ASP A 87 -18.36 -40.71 -11.91
CA ASP A 87 -18.25 -41.81 -10.95
C ASP A 87 -17.12 -41.48 -9.96
N PRO A 88 -17.39 -41.37 -8.65
CA PRO A 88 -16.39 -41.02 -7.66
C PRO A 88 -15.66 -42.27 -7.16
N SER A 89 -14.89 -42.96 -8.01
CA SER A 89 -13.77 -43.81 -7.57
C SER A 89 -12.99 -44.41 -8.74
N GLY A 90 -11.66 -44.32 -8.70
CA GLY A 90 -10.78 -45.16 -9.53
C GLY A 90 -9.50 -44.47 -9.99
N ASN A 91 -8.39 -44.81 -9.35
CA ASN A 91 -7.05 -44.47 -9.81
C ASN A 91 -6.72 -45.13 -11.17
N LEU A 92 -5.95 -44.43 -12.00
CA LEU A 92 -4.63 -44.81 -12.56
C LEU A 92 -4.44 -44.33 -14.00
N GLU A 93 -3.35 -43.56 -14.16
CA GLU A 93 -2.37 -43.57 -15.24
C GLU A 93 -2.78 -43.50 -16.73
N ARG A 94 -2.19 -42.47 -17.36
CA ARG A 94 -1.47 -42.47 -18.65
C ARG A 94 -2.32 -42.28 -19.92
N ASP A 95 -2.13 -41.15 -20.61
CA ASP A 95 -1.12 -41.14 -21.68
C ASP A 95 -0.66 -39.74 -22.11
N LYS A 96 0.62 -39.68 -22.47
CA LYS A 96 1.38 -38.51 -22.93
C LYS A 96 0.99 -38.18 -24.37
N LEU A 97 0.66 -36.92 -24.66
CA LEU A 97 0.83 -36.35 -26.01
C LEU A 97 1.32 -34.89 -25.91
N GLU A 98 2.64 -34.78 -26.04
CA GLU A 98 3.42 -33.70 -26.66
C GLU A 98 2.95 -32.26 -26.47
N VAL A 99 3.40 -31.66 -25.36
CA VAL A 99 3.58 -30.21 -25.28
C VAL A 99 4.81 -29.88 -26.12
N SER A 100 4.60 -29.22 -27.25
CA SER A 100 5.67 -28.59 -28.01
C SER A 100 6.34 -27.55 -27.11
N ASN A 101 7.57 -27.85 -26.70
CA ASN A 101 8.48 -26.96 -25.99
C ASN A 101 8.66 -25.67 -26.78
N ASN A 102 7.98 -24.61 -26.36
CA ASN A 102 8.47 -23.26 -26.47
C ASN A 102 8.64 -22.75 -25.03
N GLU A 103 9.74 -23.18 -24.40
CA GLU A 103 10.27 -22.48 -23.24
C GLU A 103 10.79 -21.12 -23.72
N GLU A 104 9.90 -20.15 -23.84
CA GLU A 104 10.30 -18.78 -23.55
C GLU A 104 10.42 -18.72 -22.03
N VAL A 105 11.66 -18.88 -21.55
CA VAL A 105 12.07 -18.46 -20.22
C VAL A 105 11.69 -16.99 -20.11
N ASN A 106 10.54 -16.71 -19.51
CA ASN A 106 10.25 -15.36 -19.05
C ASN A 106 11.14 -15.15 -17.83
N ASP A 107 12.07 -14.21 -17.92
CA ASP A 107 12.93 -13.68 -16.84
C ASP A 107 12.14 -13.08 -15.64
N ASP A 108 10.83 -13.35 -15.54
CA ASP A 108 9.94 -12.89 -14.48
C ASP A 108 9.91 -13.86 -13.26
N ASP A 109 10.74 -14.91 -13.24
CA ASP A 109 10.87 -15.85 -12.11
C ASP A 109 11.79 -15.35 -10.98
N LEU A 110 12.09 -14.05 -10.96
CA LEU A 110 12.61 -13.36 -9.78
C LEU A 110 11.46 -12.64 -9.07
N GLY A 111 10.65 -13.42 -8.33
CA GLY A 111 9.44 -12.89 -7.71
C GLY A 111 8.91 -13.64 -6.50
N ASP A 112 9.73 -14.44 -5.81
CA ASP A 112 9.35 -15.06 -4.51
C ASP A 112 9.29 -14.03 -3.36
N SER A 113 9.46 -12.74 -3.66
CA SER A 113 9.39 -11.59 -2.73
C SER A 113 8.18 -10.68 -2.99
N LEU A 114 7.13 -11.20 -3.65
CA LEU A 114 5.86 -10.49 -3.86
C LEU A 114 4.71 -11.06 -3.02
N ASP A 115 4.97 -12.11 -2.22
CA ASP A 115 3.95 -12.78 -1.39
C ASP A 115 3.49 -11.91 -0.19
N ASP A 116 4.27 -10.86 0.13
CA ASP A 116 4.02 -9.90 1.23
C ASP A 116 3.48 -8.54 0.78
N LEU A 117 3.15 -8.35 -0.51
CA LEU A 117 2.50 -7.11 -0.93
C LEU A 117 1.06 -7.11 -0.41
N VAL A 118 0.83 -6.39 0.70
CA VAL A 118 -0.49 -6.08 1.24
C VAL A 118 -1.41 -5.64 0.10
N ASN A 119 -2.65 -6.17 0.11
CA ASN A 119 -3.72 -5.85 -0.85
C ASN A 119 -4.03 -4.35 -0.89
N LEU A 120 -3.18 -3.54 -1.50
CA LEU A 120 -3.50 -2.18 -1.86
C LEU A 120 -4.46 -2.27 -3.06
N ASP A 121 -5.72 -1.93 -2.81
CA ASP A 121 -6.77 -1.76 -3.83
C ASP A 121 -7.50 -3.03 -4.31
N GLY A 122 -7.32 -4.14 -3.59
CA GLY A 122 -8.02 -5.40 -3.83
C GLY A 122 -7.71 -6.05 -5.19
N THR A 123 -6.88 -5.49 -6.06
CA THR A 123 -6.32 -6.29 -7.16
C THR A 123 -5.48 -7.38 -6.51
N GLU A 124 -5.93 -8.63 -6.56
CA GLU A 124 -5.22 -9.80 -6.04
C GLU A 124 -3.87 -9.89 -6.76
N PHE A 125 -2.83 -9.28 -6.20
CA PHE A 125 -1.45 -9.53 -6.62
C PHE A 125 -0.94 -10.83 -6.02
N LYS A 126 -1.66 -11.42 -5.05
CA LYS A 126 -1.44 -12.79 -4.59
C LYS A 126 -1.82 -13.78 -5.68
N ARG A 127 -0.86 -14.07 -6.55
CA ARG A 127 -1.00 -15.11 -7.57
C ARG A 127 -1.07 -16.45 -6.87
N SER A 128 -2.17 -17.18 -7.05
CA SER A 128 -2.21 -18.59 -6.63
C SER A 128 -1.02 -19.34 -7.24
N CYS A 129 -0.32 -20.16 -6.45
CA CYS A 129 0.77 -21.00 -6.94
C CYS A 129 0.30 -21.99 -8.02
N ASP A 130 -0.98 -22.35 -8.02
CA ASP A 130 -1.58 -23.26 -9.00
C ASP A 130 -1.84 -22.57 -10.35
N PRO A 131 -1.17 -23.01 -11.44
CA PRO A 131 -1.39 -22.47 -12.79
C PRO A 131 -2.85 -22.58 -13.27
N ALA A 132 -3.57 -23.64 -12.90
CA ALA A 132 -4.95 -23.87 -13.35
C ALA A 132 -5.92 -22.85 -12.71
N ILE A 133 -5.70 -22.52 -11.43
CA ILE A 133 -6.45 -21.48 -10.73
C ILE A 133 -6.16 -20.12 -11.36
N ARG A 134 -4.89 -19.79 -11.65
CA ARG A 134 -4.51 -18.53 -12.32
C ARG A 134 -5.20 -18.36 -13.68
N GLN A 135 -5.22 -19.43 -14.49
CA GLN A 135 -5.87 -19.40 -15.80
C GLN A 135 -7.38 -19.14 -15.66
N THR A 136 -8.03 -19.82 -14.70
CA THR A 136 -9.46 -19.68 -14.44
C THR A 136 -9.82 -18.27 -13.98
N VAL A 137 -9.10 -17.74 -12.98
CA VAL A 137 -9.32 -16.39 -12.45
C VAL A 137 -9.09 -15.34 -13.55
N ARG A 138 -8.03 -15.47 -14.34
CA ARG A 138 -7.76 -14.57 -15.48
C ARG A 138 -8.91 -14.55 -16.48
N ALA A 139 -9.43 -15.72 -16.86
CA ALA A 139 -10.54 -15.81 -17.81
C ALA A 139 -11.81 -15.15 -17.26
N GLN A 140 -12.11 -15.37 -15.97
CA GLN A 140 -13.26 -14.76 -15.30
C GLN A 140 -13.12 -13.23 -15.22
N THR A 141 -11.95 -12.72 -14.84
CA THR A 141 -11.70 -11.27 -14.76
C THR A 141 -11.80 -10.59 -16.12
N ILE A 142 -11.25 -11.20 -17.18
CA ILE A 142 -11.39 -10.67 -18.54
C ILE A 142 -12.86 -10.66 -18.98
N ALA A 143 -13.59 -11.76 -18.73
CA ALA A 143 -15.00 -11.84 -19.09
C ALA A 143 -15.87 -10.81 -18.35
N GLN A 144 -15.63 -10.61 -17.05
CA GLN A 144 -16.27 -9.55 -16.27
C GLN A 144 -15.97 -8.17 -16.84
N MET A 145 -14.71 -7.89 -17.16
CA MET A 145 -14.28 -6.61 -17.71
C MET A 145 -14.98 -6.30 -19.04
N ILE A 146 -15.01 -7.27 -19.96
CA ILE A 146 -15.65 -7.13 -21.27
C ILE A 146 -17.16 -6.95 -21.12
N CYS A 147 -17.83 -7.73 -20.27
CA CYS A 147 -19.27 -7.55 -19.98
C CYS A 147 -19.54 -6.12 -19.49
N ALA A 148 -18.69 -5.63 -18.60
CA ALA A 148 -18.79 -4.28 -18.08
C ALA A 148 -18.55 -3.23 -19.18
N MET A 149 -17.61 -3.45 -20.11
CA MET A 149 -17.33 -2.55 -21.24
C MET A 149 -18.53 -2.46 -22.18
N VAL A 150 -19.10 -3.61 -22.56
CA VAL A 150 -20.30 -3.69 -23.40
C VAL A 150 -21.49 -3.00 -22.72
N ALA A 151 -21.70 -3.25 -21.44
CA ALA A 151 -22.77 -2.62 -20.67
C ALA A 151 -22.64 -1.09 -20.62
N PHE A 152 -21.42 -0.58 -20.49
CA PHE A 152 -21.13 0.86 -20.47
C PHE A 152 -21.22 1.50 -21.86
N GLY A 153 -20.81 0.77 -22.91
CA GLY A 153 -20.97 1.20 -24.30
C GLY A 153 -22.44 1.35 -24.69
N GLY A 154 -23.30 0.41 -24.26
CA GLY A 154 -24.74 0.47 -24.49
C GLY A 154 -25.46 1.51 -23.61
N ASN A 155 -24.96 1.75 -22.40
CA ASN A 155 -25.46 2.80 -21.52
C ASN A 155 -24.34 3.33 -20.63
N ARG A 156 -23.90 4.57 -20.88
CA ARG A 156 -22.84 5.23 -20.12
C ARG A 156 -23.16 5.40 -18.63
N ARG A 157 -24.42 5.18 -18.22
CA ARG A 157 -24.82 5.13 -16.81
C ARG A 157 -24.46 3.81 -16.12
N HIS A 158 -23.96 2.79 -16.82
CA HIS A 158 -23.43 1.57 -16.20
C HIS A 158 -21.92 1.73 -15.93
N ASN A 159 -21.58 2.66 -15.04
CA ASN A 159 -20.23 3.22 -14.94
C ASN A 159 -19.41 2.72 -13.75
N GLY A 160 -19.93 1.86 -12.86
CA GLY A 160 -19.24 1.46 -11.63
C GLY A 160 -17.79 1.03 -11.84
N LEU A 161 -17.55 -0.04 -12.60
CA LEU A 161 -16.19 -0.51 -12.85
C LEU A 161 -15.30 0.53 -13.56
N LYS A 162 -15.90 1.38 -14.41
CA LYS A 162 -15.21 2.40 -15.21
C LYS A 162 -14.74 3.57 -14.37
N LEU A 163 -15.48 3.89 -13.30
CA LEU A 163 -15.06 4.87 -12.30
C LEU A 163 -13.86 4.34 -11.50
N SER A 164 -13.90 3.06 -11.11
CA SER A 164 -12.80 2.42 -10.39
C SER A 164 -11.50 2.44 -11.19
N ASN A 165 -11.55 1.90 -12.42
CA ASN A 165 -10.38 1.85 -13.30
C ASN A 165 -9.80 3.24 -13.58
N LEU A 166 -10.67 4.24 -13.73
CA LEU A 166 -10.22 5.59 -14.04
C LEU A 166 -9.40 6.22 -12.92
N GLN A 167 -9.74 5.98 -11.66
CA GLN A 167 -8.98 6.52 -10.53
C GLN A 167 -7.60 5.86 -10.44
N ILE A 168 -7.53 4.54 -10.65
CA ILE A 168 -6.27 3.80 -10.74
C ILE A 168 -5.41 4.33 -11.88
N PHE A 169 -5.99 4.51 -13.07
CA PHE A 169 -5.25 5.05 -14.22
C PHE A 169 -4.74 6.47 -13.96
N LEU A 170 -5.55 7.32 -13.32
CA LEU A 170 -5.14 8.68 -13.00
C LEU A 170 -3.99 8.68 -11.96
N ALA A 171 -4.07 7.82 -10.94
CA ALA A 171 -3.01 7.64 -9.95
C ALA A 171 -1.73 7.07 -10.58
N ALA A 172 -1.85 6.16 -11.54
CA ALA A 172 -0.73 5.59 -12.30
C ALA A 172 -0.13 6.55 -13.36
N GLY A 173 -0.52 7.83 -13.37
CA GLY A 173 0.05 8.83 -14.27
C GLY A 173 -0.38 8.70 -15.74
N VAL A 174 -1.50 8.02 -16.03
CA VAL A 174 -2.00 7.86 -17.41
C VAL A 174 -2.31 9.23 -18.03
N THR A 175 -1.69 9.51 -19.18
CA THR A 175 -1.84 10.78 -19.90
C THR A 175 -3.28 11.02 -20.38
N GLU A 176 -3.63 12.27 -20.66
CA GLU A 176 -4.96 12.65 -21.13
C GLU A 176 -5.35 11.94 -22.44
N ARG A 177 -4.38 11.79 -23.35
CA ARG A 177 -4.59 11.10 -24.63
C ARG A 177 -4.96 9.64 -24.42
N VAL A 178 -4.23 8.95 -23.55
CA VAL A 178 -4.50 7.54 -23.24
C VAL A 178 -5.83 7.43 -22.49
N SER A 179 -6.08 8.29 -21.49
CA SER A 179 -7.36 8.34 -20.76
C SER A 179 -8.56 8.53 -21.71
N SER A 180 -8.43 9.41 -22.72
CA SER A 180 -9.45 9.64 -23.74
C SER A 180 -9.71 8.39 -24.60
N TYR A 181 -8.66 7.68 -24.98
CA TYR A 181 -8.78 6.41 -25.71
C TYR A 181 -9.46 5.32 -24.85
N LEU A 182 -9.06 5.19 -23.57
CA LEU A 182 -9.67 4.24 -22.64
C LEU A 182 -11.15 4.55 -22.39
N ASN A 183 -11.53 5.83 -22.39
CA ASN A 183 -12.93 6.24 -22.35
C ASN A 183 -13.70 5.84 -23.62
N TYR A 184 -13.07 6.03 -24.78
CA TYR A 184 -13.67 5.75 -26.07
C TYR A 184 -14.05 4.26 -26.21
N ILE A 185 -13.12 3.36 -25.86
CA ILE A 185 -13.37 1.91 -25.89
C ILE A 185 -14.22 1.41 -24.71
N GLY A 186 -14.57 2.29 -23.76
CA GLY A 186 -15.40 1.97 -22.61
C GLY A 186 -14.67 1.24 -21.48
N LEU A 187 -13.34 1.29 -21.41
CA LEU A 187 -12.54 0.73 -20.32
C LEU A 187 -12.57 1.61 -19.07
N ALA A 188 -12.70 2.93 -19.25
CA ALA A 188 -12.70 3.93 -18.19
C ALA A 188 -13.78 5.02 -18.41
N SER A 189 -14.10 5.79 -17.37
CA SER A 189 -14.95 6.98 -17.47
C SER A 189 -14.14 8.20 -17.96
N SER A 190 -14.75 9.38 -18.10
CA SER A 190 -14.03 10.57 -18.60
C SER A 190 -13.17 11.18 -17.50
N ARG A 191 -12.00 11.76 -17.85
CA ARG A 191 -11.10 12.40 -16.87
C ARG A 191 -11.79 13.45 -16.00
N GLN A 192 -12.73 14.21 -16.56
CA GLN A 192 -13.57 15.16 -15.80
C GLN A 192 -14.34 14.47 -14.67
N THR A 193 -14.88 13.28 -14.93
CA THR A 193 -15.57 12.46 -13.92
C THR A 193 -14.60 11.99 -12.84
N ALA A 194 -13.34 11.69 -13.18
CA ALA A 194 -12.29 11.36 -12.22
C ALA A 194 -12.04 12.51 -11.25
N HIS A 195 -11.81 13.71 -11.78
CA HIS A 195 -11.54 14.89 -10.95
C HIS A 195 -12.75 15.27 -10.08
N ALA A 196 -13.97 15.13 -10.60
CA ALA A 196 -15.18 15.31 -9.81
C ALA A 196 -15.26 14.29 -8.66
N ALA A 197 -14.94 13.02 -8.93
CA ALA A 197 -14.90 11.97 -7.91
C ALA A 197 -13.81 12.23 -6.86
N LEU A 198 -12.58 12.57 -7.28
CA LEU A 198 -11.48 12.91 -6.38
C LEU A 198 -11.80 14.14 -5.52
N LYS A 199 -12.54 15.12 -6.04
CA LYS A 199 -12.99 16.27 -5.24
C LYS A 199 -13.92 15.81 -4.10
N THR A 200 -14.90 14.96 -4.41
CA THR A 200 -15.83 14.41 -3.40
C THR A 200 -15.10 13.51 -2.39
N LEU A 201 -14.25 12.60 -2.87
CA LEU A 201 -13.44 11.73 -2.02
C LEU A 201 -12.46 12.52 -1.15
N GLY A 202 -11.87 13.57 -1.70
CA GLY A 202 -11.00 14.48 -0.97
C GLY A 202 -11.73 15.24 0.15
N THR A 203 -13.01 15.61 -0.07
CA THR A 203 -13.83 16.19 1.01
C THR A 203 -14.17 15.17 2.11
N GLU A 204 -14.46 13.91 1.75
CA GLU A 204 -14.67 12.85 2.74
C GLU A 204 -13.38 12.55 3.51
N GLY A 205 -12.24 12.48 2.81
CA GLY A 205 -10.92 12.27 3.41
C GLY A 205 -10.54 13.39 4.37
N ALA A 206 -10.78 14.65 3.99
CA ALA A 206 -10.56 15.79 4.87
C ALA A 206 -11.43 15.72 6.13
N GLN A 207 -12.72 15.36 6.01
CA GLN A 207 -13.61 15.19 7.17
C GLN A 207 -13.13 14.07 8.10
N LYS A 208 -12.71 12.92 7.54
CA LYS A 208 -12.15 11.81 8.32
C LYS A 208 -10.87 12.23 9.03
N LEU A 209 -10.00 12.97 8.35
CA LEU A 209 -8.77 13.49 8.94
C LEU A 209 -9.08 14.45 10.11
N THR A 210 -9.97 15.42 9.92
CA THR A 210 -10.38 16.34 10.99
C THR A 210 -10.98 15.59 12.18
N ALA A 211 -11.78 14.54 11.93
CA ALA A 211 -12.35 13.71 12.99
C ALA A 211 -11.29 13.02 13.86
N GLN A 212 -10.14 12.62 13.29
CA GLN A 212 -9.04 12.04 14.06
C GLN A 212 -8.30 13.07 14.94
N PHE A 213 -8.37 14.35 14.58
CA PHE A 213 -7.80 15.45 15.35
C PHE A 213 -8.81 16.07 16.33
N GLU A 214 -10.04 15.56 16.42
CA GLU A 214 -11.04 16.08 17.35
C GLU A 214 -10.54 15.97 18.81
N LEU A 215 -10.64 17.08 19.53
CA LEU A 215 -10.17 17.17 20.92
C LEU A 215 -11.11 16.38 21.84
N SER A 216 -10.79 15.12 22.09
CA SER A 216 -11.48 14.36 23.13
C SER A 216 -10.97 14.77 24.53
N PRO A 217 -11.87 14.99 25.51
CA PRO A 217 -11.45 15.16 26.90
C PRO A 217 -10.85 13.87 27.49
N THR A 218 -11.11 12.71 26.90
CA THR A 218 -10.67 11.40 27.41
C THR A 218 -9.30 10.96 26.93
N LEU A 219 -8.78 11.55 25.84
CA LEU A 219 -7.49 11.17 25.25
C LEU A 219 -6.57 12.39 25.18
N PRO A 220 -5.48 12.43 25.97
CA PRO A 220 -4.52 13.54 25.96
C PRO A 220 -3.53 13.48 24.78
N LEU A 221 -3.43 12.33 24.12
CA LEU A 221 -2.52 12.03 23.03
C LEU A 221 -3.19 12.26 21.67
N MET A 222 -2.51 12.99 20.80
CA MET A 222 -2.93 13.18 19.40
C MET A 222 -2.49 12.00 18.54
N PRO A 223 -3.12 11.78 17.37
CA PRO A 223 -2.65 10.78 16.43
C PRO A 223 -1.17 11.03 16.06
N PHE A 224 -0.45 9.95 15.83
CA PHE A 224 0.96 9.98 15.47
C PHE A 224 1.08 10.51 14.06
N LEU A 225 1.98 11.47 13.87
CA LEU A 225 2.25 12.08 12.58
C LEU A 225 3.51 11.47 12.00
N CYS A 226 3.39 10.75 10.89
CA CYS A 226 4.53 10.30 10.11
C CYS A 226 4.64 11.16 8.85
N TYR A 227 5.80 11.79 8.61
CA TYR A 227 6.03 12.51 7.36
C TYR A 227 7.44 12.27 6.83
N ASP A 228 7.56 12.43 5.52
CA ASP A 228 8.80 12.29 4.78
C ASP A 228 8.80 13.22 3.55
N ASN A 229 9.99 13.47 3.00
CA ASN A 229 10.16 14.29 1.82
C ASN A 229 9.80 13.56 0.54
N LEU A 230 9.17 14.31 -0.34
CA LEU A 230 8.90 13.96 -1.73
C LEU A 230 9.57 15.02 -2.61
N ASP A 231 10.88 14.88 -2.74
CA ASP A 231 11.71 15.72 -3.60
C ASP A 231 11.82 15.09 -4.99
N PHE A 232 11.54 15.88 -6.04
CA PHE A 232 11.80 15.45 -7.41
C PHE A 232 12.41 16.56 -8.25
N GLN A 233 13.33 16.18 -9.13
CA GLN A 233 14.01 17.11 -10.02
C GLN A 233 13.40 17.05 -11.42
N GLU A 234 12.89 18.19 -11.90
CA GLU A 234 12.72 18.38 -13.33
C GLU A 234 14.08 18.68 -13.94
N LYS A 235 14.67 17.66 -14.58
CA LYS A 235 15.96 17.78 -15.24
C LYS A 235 15.78 18.21 -16.69
N VAL A 236 16.22 19.42 -17.01
CA VAL A 236 16.30 19.90 -18.39
C VAL A 236 17.63 19.42 -18.99
N HIS A 237 17.57 18.56 -20.01
CA HIS A 237 18.77 18.00 -20.63
C HIS A 237 19.71 19.04 -21.25
N MET A 238 19.17 20.15 -21.73
CA MET A 238 19.95 21.22 -22.35
C MET A 238 19.63 22.54 -21.67
N ASN A 239 20.40 22.82 -20.61
CA ASN A 239 20.22 24.03 -19.82
C ASN A 239 20.46 25.27 -20.70
N SER A 240 19.56 26.24 -20.60
CA SER A 240 19.74 27.59 -21.12
C SER A 240 19.46 28.59 -20.00
N VAL A 241 19.78 29.87 -20.21
CA VAL A 241 19.50 30.94 -19.22
C VAL A 241 18.00 31.00 -18.86
N GLU A 242 17.11 30.61 -19.77
CA GLU A 242 15.65 30.58 -19.56
C GLU A 242 15.11 29.21 -19.13
N ARG A 243 15.91 28.13 -19.26
CA ARG A 243 15.50 26.75 -18.95
C ARG A 243 16.56 26.09 -18.10
N THR A 244 16.37 26.18 -16.80
CA THR A 244 17.21 25.50 -15.80
C THR A 244 16.46 24.31 -15.23
N SER A 245 17.20 23.28 -14.86
CA SER A 245 16.65 22.20 -14.05
C SER A 245 16.10 22.76 -12.73
N THR A 246 14.94 22.29 -12.30
CA THR A 246 14.25 22.80 -11.11
C THR A 246 14.04 21.65 -10.13
N MET A 247 14.38 21.89 -8.85
CA MET A 247 14.03 20.99 -7.76
C MET A 247 12.64 21.36 -7.24
N PHE A 248 11.76 20.38 -7.17
CA PHE A 248 10.48 20.51 -6.50
C PHE A 248 10.57 19.84 -5.14
N HIS A 249 10.19 20.60 -4.12
CA HIS A 249 10.15 20.14 -2.74
C HIS A 249 8.70 19.98 -2.32
N GLY A 250 8.37 18.79 -1.84
CA GLY A 250 7.11 18.52 -1.19
C GLY A 250 7.34 17.63 0.02
N THR A 251 6.46 17.74 1.00
CA THR A 251 6.42 16.83 2.14
C THR A 251 5.09 16.11 2.10
N TRP A 252 5.15 14.79 2.22
CA TRP A 252 4.00 13.92 2.29
C TRP A 252 4.01 13.16 3.61
N GLY A 253 2.85 12.71 4.06
CA GLY A 253 2.75 12.05 5.34
C GLY A 253 1.40 11.43 5.58
N TYR A 254 1.29 10.74 6.69
CA TYR A 254 0.06 10.14 7.17
C TYR A 254 -0.03 10.24 8.69
N ILE A 255 -1.24 10.08 9.19
CA ILE A 255 -1.49 9.93 10.61
C ILE A 255 -1.97 8.52 10.92
N HIS A 256 -1.62 8.03 12.09
CA HIS A 256 -2.14 6.79 12.64
C HIS A 256 -2.37 6.92 14.13
N SER A 257 -3.10 5.99 14.73
CA SER A 257 -3.36 5.98 16.16
C SER A 257 -2.99 4.61 16.73
N PRO A 258 -2.49 4.55 17.97
CA PRO A 258 -2.27 3.27 18.62
C PRO A 258 -3.57 2.47 18.71
N PRO A 259 -3.51 1.13 18.63
CA PRO A 259 -4.68 0.28 18.80
C PRO A 259 -5.43 0.58 20.10
N SER A 260 -6.77 0.53 20.06
CA SER A 260 -7.60 0.84 21.23
C SER A 260 -7.31 -0.05 22.44
N GLY A 261 -6.95 -1.32 22.20
CA GLY A 261 -6.52 -2.24 23.25
C GLY A 261 -5.25 -1.77 23.95
N VAL A 262 -4.28 -1.24 23.20
CA VAL A 262 -3.03 -0.70 23.78
C VAL A 262 -3.32 0.58 24.55
N LEU A 263 -4.11 1.50 23.99
CA LEU A 263 -4.47 2.76 24.67
C LEU A 263 -5.18 2.55 26.01
N ALA A 264 -6.00 1.50 26.12
CA ALA A 264 -6.72 1.16 27.36
C ALA A 264 -5.78 0.70 28.49
N ASP A 265 -4.64 0.10 28.15
CA ASP A 265 -3.65 -0.40 29.10
C ASP A 265 -2.62 0.66 29.53
N LEU A 266 -2.59 1.81 28.86
CA LEU A 266 -1.67 2.91 29.18
C LEU A 266 -2.17 3.79 30.32
N ASP A 267 -1.24 4.20 31.19
CA ASP A 267 -1.51 5.20 32.22
C ASP A 267 -1.68 6.59 31.59
N GLN A 268 -2.90 7.12 31.68
CA GLN A 268 -3.26 8.42 31.12
C GLN A 268 -2.54 9.59 31.81
N ALA A 269 -2.06 9.42 33.05
CA ALA A 269 -1.30 10.44 33.75
C ALA A 269 0.10 10.66 33.13
N GLU A 270 0.67 9.61 32.54
CA GLU A 270 1.99 9.63 31.90
C GLU A 270 1.93 10.11 30.43
N LEU A 271 0.73 10.22 29.85
CA LEU A 271 0.51 10.69 28.47
C LEU A 271 0.32 12.21 28.39
N THR A 272 1.08 12.97 29.19
CA THR A 272 0.96 14.43 29.29
C THR A 272 2.26 15.14 28.92
N ILE A 273 2.16 16.42 28.53
CA ILE A 273 3.34 17.26 28.23
C ILE A 273 4.24 17.40 29.47
N GLY A 274 3.65 17.48 30.66
CA GLY A 274 4.40 17.55 31.93
C GLY A 274 5.23 16.29 32.17
N ALA A 275 4.60 15.11 32.08
CA ALA A 275 5.29 13.83 32.21
C ALA A 275 6.40 13.66 31.17
N LEU A 276 6.16 14.06 29.91
CA LEU A 276 7.19 14.07 28.87
C LEU A 276 8.38 14.93 29.28
N ASN A 277 8.15 16.17 29.72
CA ASN A 277 9.23 17.09 30.09
C ASN A 277 10.02 16.59 31.30
N ASP A 278 9.34 16.01 32.30
CA ASP A 278 10.00 15.39 33.45
C ASP A 278 10.85 14.18 33.03
N ALA A 279 10.34 13.35 32.11
CA ALA A 279 11.08 12.22 31.56
C ALA A 279 12.30 12.67 30.75
N LEU A 280 12.16 13.68 29.88
CA LEU A 280 13.28 14.26 29.12
C LEU A 280 14.33 14.87 30.06
N HIS A 281 13.90 15.55 31.12
CA HIS A 281 14.80 16.11 32.13
C HIS A 281 15.57 15.02 32.87
N ASN A 282 14.90 13.94 33.27
CA ASN A 282 15.56 12.78 33.90
C ASN A 282 16.52 12.09 32.92
N GLY A 283 16.12 11.93 31.66
CA GLY A 283 16.96 11.39 30.58
C GLY A 283 18.22 12.22 30.33
N SER A 284 18.13 13.55 30.39
CA SER A 284 19.30 14.44 30.25
C SER A 284 20.38 14.25 31.32
N LYS A 285 20.01 13.68 32.48
CA LYS A 285 20.92 13.36 33.58
C LYS A 285 21.37 11.91 33.58
N LEU A 286 20.82 11.08 32.68
CA LEU A 286 21.12 9.67 32.61
C LEU A 286 22.54 9.49 32.05
N ILE A 287 23.42 8.88 32.85
CA ILE A 287 24.74 8.48 32.38
C ILE A 287 24.56 7.21 31.55
N ILE A 288 24.67 7.36 30.24
CA ILE A 288 24.63 6.25 29.29
C ILE A 288 25.84 5.35 29.55
N ARG A 289 25.59 4.05 29.76
CA ARG A 289 26.64 3.04 29.93
C ARG A 289 26.52 1.96 28.85
N PRO A 290 27.63 1.37 28.37
CA PRO A 290 27.59 0.31 27.37
C PRO A 290 26.66 -0.85 27.74
N GLU A 291 26.58 -1.20 29.03
CA GLU A 291 25.75 -2.31 29.51
C GLU A 291 24.26 -2.08 29.27
N MET A 292 23.80 -0.83 29.13
CA MET A 292 22.41 -0.49 28.82
C MET A 292 22.00 -0.95 27.42
N PHE A 293 22.96 -1.14 26.51
CA PHE A 293 22.72 -1.63 25.15
C PHE A 293 23.11 -3.10 24.98
N THR A 294 23.68 -3.73 26.01
CA THR A 294 23.99 -5.16 25.96
C THR A 294 22.74 -5.99 26.26
N PRO A 295 22.49 -7.08 25.53
CA PRO A 295 21.37 -7.96 25.84
C PRO A 295 21.53 -8.52 27.25
N SER A 296 20.44 -8.53 28.01
CA SER A 296 20.42 -9.21 29.29
C SER A 296 20.64 -10.71 29.09
N ARG A 297 21.12 -11.40 30.12
CA ARG A 297 21.32 -12.86 30.07
C ARG A 297 20.05 -13.61 29.66
N ASP A 298 18.88 -13.13 30.09
CA ASP A 298 17.61 -13.75 29.76
C ASP A 298 17.16 -13.43 28.33
N SER A 299 17.45 -12.21 27.84
CA SER A 299 17.28 -11.87 26.42
C SER A 299 18.17 -12.73 25.52
N SER A 300 19.45 -12.95 25.88
CA SER A 300 20.33 -13.83 25.11
C SER A 300 19.85 -15.28 25.07
N LYS A 301 19.35 -15.82 26.19
CA LYS A 301 18.76 -17.17 26.23
C LYS A 301 17.48 -17.26 25.39
N HIS A 302 16.65 -16.21 25.42
CA HIS A 302 15.45 -16.13 24.59
C HIS A 302 15.84 -16.13 23.11
N TRP A 303 16.76 -15.24 22.71
CA TRP A 303 17.30 -15.16 21.35
C TRP A 303 17.87 -16.50 20.86
N GLU A 304 18.67 -17.18 21.70
CA GLU A 304 19.20 -18.50 21.39
C GLU A 304 18.10 -19.53 21.11
N LYS A 305 17.03 -19.54 21.92
CA LYS A 305 15.87 -20.43 21.69
C LYS A 305 15.13 -20.07 20.41
N THR A 306 14.96 -18.78 20.12
CA THR A 306 14.33 -18.29 18.88
C THR A 306 15.09 -18.78 17.66
N MET A 307 16.40 -18.55 17.60
CA MET A 307 17.26 -19.00 16.51
C MET A 307 17.23 -20.52 16.35
N LYS A 308 17.34 -21.28 17.46
CA LYS A 308 17.25 -22.74 17.43
C LYS A 308 15.92 -23.25 16.88
N SER A 309 14.81 -22.60 17.25
CA SER A 309 13.48 -23.00 16.80
C SER A 309 13.29 -22.76 15.31
N GLN A 310 13.71 -21.58 14.83
CA GLN A 310 13.67 -21.24 13.40
C GLN A 310 14.55 -22.17 12.55
N ILE A 311 15.78 -22.46 12.98
CA ILE A 311 16.66 -23.43 12.30
C ILE A 311 16.01 -24.81 12.27
N THR A 312 15.44 -25.25 13.39
CA THR A 312 14.75 -26.54 13.49
C THR A 312 13.57 -26.62 12.54
N GLN A 313 12.78 -25.54 12.44
CA GLN A 313 11.65 -25.46 11.51
C GLN A 313 12.11 -25.62 10.05
N VAL A 314 13.14 -24.90 9.62
CA VAL A 314 13.68 -24.99 8.24
C VAL A 314 14.20 -26.38 7.94
N ILE A 315 14.97 -26.98 8.85
CA ILE A 315 15.50 -28.34 8.67
C ILE A 315 14.36 -29.34 8.48
N LEU A 316 13.34 -29.28 9.34
CA LEU A 316 12.22 -30.23 9.30
C LEU A 316 11.29 -30.04 8.11
N GLN A 317 11.20 -28.81 7.59
CA GLN A 317 10.34 -28.48 6.46
C GLN A 317 10.99 -28.80 5.11
N TYR A 318 12.30 -28.61 4.97
CA TYR A 318 12.97 -28.65 3.67
C TYR A 318 14.12 -29.66 3.55
N ILE A 319 14.75 -30.07 4.65
CA ILE A 319 16.04 -30.79 4.60
C ILE A 319 15.89 -32.24 5.02
N ALA A 320 15.25 -32.50 6.17
CA ALA A 320 15.28 -33.81 6.80
C ALA A 320 14.00 -34.12 7.58
N THR A 321 13.67 -35.41 7.66
CA THR A 321 12.63 -35.93 8.57
C THR A 321 13.27 -36.57 9.80
N PRO A 322 12.67 -36.40 10.98
CA PRO A 322 13.21 -36.96 12.21
C PRO A 322 13.04 -38.48 12.23
N ALA A 323 14.11 -39.21 12.57
CA ALA A 323 14.10 -40.67 12.64
C ALA A 323 13.28 -41.20 13.83
N ASP A 324 13.18 -40.41 14.91
CA ASP A 324 12.36 -40.71 16.08
C ASP A 324 11.80 -39.42 16.70
N ILE A 325 10.91 -39.58 17.68
CA ILE A 325 10.23 -38.50 18.40
C ILE A 325 10.58 -38.48 19.90
N MET A 326 11.69 -39.12 20.30
CA MET A 326 12.08 -39.25 21.70
C MET A 326 12.48 -37.91 22.33
N VAL A 327 12.99 -36.99 21.51
CA VAL A 327 13.30 -35.61 21.92
C VAL A 327 12.36 -34.66 21.18
N PRO A 328 11.54 -33.88 21.91
CA PRO A 328 10.69 -32.87 21.28
C PRO A 328 11.57 -31.79 20.65
N LEU A 329 11.50 -31.68 19.32
CA LEU A 329 12.16 -30.65 18.56
C LEU A 329 11.30 -29.38 18.58
N GLN A 330 11.78 -28.34 19.25
CA GLN A 330 11.08 -27.07 19.32
C GLN A 330 11.13 -26.37 17.96
N ARG A 331 9.96 -26.18 17.35
CA ARG A 331 9.81 -25.51 16.04
C ARG A 331 9.35 -24.07 16.21
N ASP A 332 8.57 -23.83 17.25
CA ASP A 332 7.98 -22.53 17.50
C ASP A 332 8.90 -21.68 18.38
N PRO A 333 9.29 -20.47 17.93
CA PRO A 333 10.06 -19.57 18.74
C PRO A 333 9.27 -19.15 19.99
N PRO A 334 9.93 -18.95 21.14
CA PRO A 334 9.25 -18.46 22.33
C PRO A 334 8.63 -17.07 22.07
N PRO A 335 7.41 -16.81 22.57
CA PRO A 335 6.74 -15.53 22.33
C PRO A 335 7.55 -14.37 22.92
N VAL A 336 7.53 -13.23 22.23
CA VAL A 336 8.06 -11.93 22.71
C VAL A 336 6.87 -11.00 22.79
N ASN A 337 6.44 -10.63 24.01
CA ASN A 337 5.41 -9.62 24.31
C ASN A 337 4.44 -9.37 23.15
N THR A 338 3.67 -10.42 22.80
CA THR A 338 2.93 -10.45 21.55
C THR A 338 1.82 -9.42 21.59
N ILE A 339 1.97 -8.34 20.83
CA ILE A 339 0.86 -7.44 20.51
C ILE A 339 0.05 -8.15 19.43
N VAL A 340 -1.27 -8.18 19.58
CA VAL A 340 -2.15 -8.72 18.55
C VAL A 340 -1.96 -7.86 17.30
N PRO A 341 -1.55 -8.44 16.15
CA PRO A 341 -1.44 -7.67 14.93
C PRO A 341 -2.85 -7.22 14.50
N GLU A 342 -3.03 -5.91 14.43
CA GLU A 342 -4.24 -5.26 13.94
C GLU A 342 -3.86 -4.39 12.74
N ASP A 343 -4.75 -4.30 11.75
CA ASP A 343 -4.52 -3.43 10.61
C ASP A 343 -4.51 -1.96 11.08
N PRO A 344 -3.43 -1.20 10.83
CA PRO A 344 -3.34 0.17 11.30
C PRO A 344 -4.33 1.05 10.53
N GLN A 345 -5.09 1.87 11.27
CA GLN A 345 -5.97 2.85 10.65
C GLN A 345 -5.18 4.09 10.23
N VAL A 346 -4.64 4.04 9.01
CA VAL A 346 -3.83 5.11 8.44
C VAL A 346 -4.68 6.11 7.67
N HIS A 347 -4.44 7.41 7.89
CA HIS A 347 -5.06 8.49 7.12
C HIS A 347 -3.98 9.37 6.48
N VAL A 348 -4.00 9.41 5.15
CA VAL A 348 -3.00 10.12 4.37
C VAL A 348 -3.27 11.63 4.36
N LEU A 349 -2.23 12.42 4.60
CA LEU A 349 -2.26 13.88 4.48
C LEU A 349 -2.18 14.30 3.01
N LYS A 350 -2.81 15.42 2.70
CA LYS A 350 -2.60 16.10 1.43
C LYS A 350 -1.16 16.60 1.36
N LEU A 351 -0.52 16.37 0.21
CA LEU A 351 0.84 16.85 -0.10
C LEU A 351 0.98 18.33 0.26
N MET A 352 2.00 18.63 1.04
CA MET A 352 2.37 19.98 1.47
C MET A 352 3.52 20.45 0.58
N LEU A 353 3.40 21.65 0.00
CA LEU A 353 4.47 22.28 -0.77
C LEU A 353 5.47 22.95 0.19
N ALA A 354 6.09 22.12 1.02
CA ALA A 354 7.08 22.48 2.01
C ALA A 354 8.25 21.48 1.90
N SER A 355 9.42 21.88 2.37
CA SER A 355 10.60 21.01 2.43
C SER A 355 10.88 20.71 3.89
N ASP A 356 11.06 19.45 4.30
CA ASP A 356 11.48 19.17 5.67
C ASP A 356 13.01 19.27 5.86
N ASN A 357 13.77 19.51 4.79
CA ASN A 357 15.23 19.64 4.80
C ASN A 357 15.75 20.93 5.49
N SER A 358 14.87 21.73 6.09
CA SER A 358 15.27 22.95 6.79
C SER A 358 14.36 23.26 7.97
N ALA A 359 14.88 23.98 8.96
CA ALA A 359 14.11 24.38 10.14
C ALA A 359 12.89 25.26 9.78
N ALA A 360 13.05 26.13 8.78
CA ALA A 360 11.95 26.94 8.25
C ALA A 360 10.89 26.07 7.56
N GLY A 361 11.33 25.12 6.73
CA GLY A 361 10.40 24.26 6.01
C GLY A 361 9.69 23.24 6.90
N VAL A 362 10.32 22.72 7.96
CA VAL A 362 9.62 21.92 9.00
C VAL A 362 8.51 22.74 9.68
N ASN A 363 8.72 24.04 9.90
CA ASN A 363 7.65 24.91 10.39
C ASN A 363 6.50 25.06 9.38
N ASP A 364 6.81 25.10 8.09
CA ASP A 364 5.80 25.13 7.03
C ASP A 364 5.04 23.80 6.94
N VAL A 365 5.70 22.66 7.18
CA VAL A 365 5.08 21.34 7.33
C VAL A 365 4.07 21.37 8.48
N PHE A 366 4.45 21.86 9.67
CA PHE A 366 3.50 21.99 10.79
C PHE A 366 2.32 22.89 10.46
N THR A 367 2.58 24.00 9.76
CA THR A 367 1.51 24.89 9.31
C THR A 367 0.55 24.15 8.38
N GLY A 368 1.07 23.33 7.45
CA GLY A 368 0.28 22.48 6.57
C GLY A 368 -0.52 21.41 7.31
N VAL A 369 0.05 20.78 8.34
CA VAL A 369 -0.65 19.81 9.18
C VAL A 369 -1.78 20.48 9.97
N ILE A 370 -1.53 21.63 10.59
CA ILE A 370 -2.53 22.39 11.35
C ILE A 370 -3.70 22.77 10.43
N GLN A 371 -3.43 23.28 9.22
CA GLN A 371 -4.46 23.62 8.24
C GLN A 371 -5.34 22.43 7.84
N GLN A 372 -4.78 21.22 7.81
CA GLN A 372 -5.50 20.00 7.46
C GLN A 372 -6.24 19.37 8.65
N SER A 373 -5.72 19.56 9.88
CA SER A 373 -6.30 19.03 11.11
C SER A 373 -7.65 19.67 11.49
N GLY A 374 -7.92 20.89 11.01
CA GLY A 374 -9.08 21.68 11.43
C GLY A 374 -8.93 22.33 12.81
N LEU A 375 -7.79 22.14 13.49
CA LEU A 375 -7.48 22.78 14.78
C LEU A 375 -6.90 24.17 14.59
N THR A 376 -7.10 25.04 15.57
CA THR A 376 -6.28 26.25 15.69
C THR A 376 -4.86 25.90 16.12
N PRO A 377 -3.85 26.74 15.81
CA PRO A 377 -2.50 26.53 16.32
C PRO A 377 -2.45 26.36 17.85
N LYS A 378 -3.34 27.03 18.60
CA LYS A 378 -3.33 26.95 20.07
C LYS A 378 -3.81 25.60 20.55
N GLU A 379 -4.87 25.09 19.94
CA GLU A 379 -5.42 23.76 20.21
C GLU A 379 -4.42 22.67 19.84
N PHE A 380 -3.79 22.78 18.67
CA PHE A 380 -2.76 21.84 18.23
C PHE A 380 -1.63 21.76 19.26
N HIS A 381 -1.05 22.90 19.67
CA HIS A 381 0.05 22.93 20.63
C HIS A 381 -0.36 22.69 22.10
N SER A 382 -1.66 22.56 22.39
CA SER A 382 -2.16 22.25 23.74
C SER A 382 -2.04 20.76 24.09
N ARG A 383 -1.84 19.90 23.09
CA ARG A 383 -1.79 18.44 23.25
C ARG A 383 -0.40 17.89 22.96
N LEU A 384 -0.16 16.67 23.46
CA LEU A 384 1.05 15.92 23.17
C LEU A 384 0.95 15.31 21.77
N HIS A 385 1.96 15.56 20.93
CA HIS A 385 2.08 14.96 19.60
C HIS A 385 3.32 14.09 19.53
N ILE A 386 3.18 12.92 18.91
CA ILE A 386 4.32 12.07 18.54
C ILE A 386 4.53 12.22 17.04
N ILE A 387 5.76 12.47 16.66
CA ILE A 387 6.16 12.64 15.27
C ILE A 387 7.17 11.58 14.92
N GLU A 388 6.88 10.85 13.87
CA GLU A 388 7.76 9.87 13.27
C GLU A 388 8.33 10.47 12.00
N GLY A 389 9.65 10.46 11.88
CA GLY A 389 10.35 10.96 10.71
C GLY A 389 11.72 10.34 10.64
N ASP A 390 12.44 10.58 9.55
CA ASP A 390 13.83 10.16 9.48
C ASP A 390 14.70 10.91 10.52
N LEU A 391 15.96 10.47 10.65
CA LEU A 391 16.87 11.09 11.60
C LEU A 391 17.16 12.57 11.24
N GLY A 392 17.15 12.91 9.95
CA GLY A 392 17.36 14.27 9.48
C GLY A 392 16.27 15.22 9.97
N ALA A 393 15.01 14.89 9.71
CA ALA A 393 13.83 15.63 10.14
C ALA A 393 13.78 15.79 11.66
N CYS A 394 14.08 14.72 12.42
CA CYS A 394 14.13 14.77 13.87
C CYS A 394 15.21 15.73 14.39
N ASN A 395 16.41 15.72 13.78
CA ASN A 395 17.48 16.64 14.12
C ASN A 395 17.14 18.09 13.78
N ILE A 396 16.49 18.31 12.65
CA ILE A 396 16.03 19.64 12.22
C ILE A 396 14.98 20.18 13.18
N LEU A 397 14.05 19.33 13.65
CA LEU A 397 13.08 19.71 14.67
C LEU A 397 13.76 20.11 15.99
N ASP A 398 14.76 19.34 16.43
CA ASP A 398 15.51 19.67 17.65
C ASP A 398 16.31 20.97 17.49
N SER A 399 16.90 21.20 16.31
CA SER A 399 17.55 22.47 15.97
C SER A 399 16.57 23.65 16.00
N LEU A 400 15.37 23.46 15.44
CA LEU A 400 14.29 24.45 15.45
C LEU A 400 13.86 24.79 16.89
N ARG A 401 13.73 23.79 17.78
CA ARG A 401 13.47 24.02 19.20
C ARG A 401 14.53 24.89 19.84
N ARG A 402 15.80 24.54 19.66
CA ARG A 402 16.93 25.29 20.25
C ARG A 402 16.95 26.74 19.77
N GLN A 403 16.61 27.01 18.51
CA GLN A 403 16.52 28.36 17.97
C GLN A 403 15.38 29.19 18.59
N ARG A 404 14.32 28.55 19.08
CA ARG A 404 13.16 29.21 19.66
C ARG A 404 13.19 29.31 21.18
N VAL A 405 14.25 28.82 21.83
CA VAL A 405 14.47 28.97 23.28
C VAL A 405 15.24 30.28 23.54
N PRO A 406 14.81 31.12 24.51
CA PRO A 406 13.67 30.92 25.40
C PRO A 406 12.35 31.38 24.78
N SER A 407 11.33 30.53 24.85
CA SER A 407 9.94 30.88 24.53
C SER A 407 9.02 30.42 25.65
N ILE A 408 7.92 31.16 25.85
CA ILE A 408 7.01 30.97 27.00
C ILE A 408 5.82 30.08 26.63
N GLY A 409 5.46 29.98 25.34
CA GLY A 409 4.30 29.21 24.87
C GLY A 409 4.71 27.98 24.05
N ASN A 410 3.95 26.89 24.20
CA ASN A 410 4.15 25.63 23.46
C ASN A 410 4.20 25.79 21.94
N GLN A 411 3.53 26.81 21.39
CA GLN A 411 3.53 27.10 19.95
C GLN A 411 4.92 27.49 19.44
N ASP A 412 5.64 28.23 20.28
CA ASP A 412 6.96 28.75 19.97
C ASP A 412 8.02 27.75 20.45
N SER A 413 7.85 27.09 21.60
CA SER A 413 8.85 26.18 22.15
C SER A 413 8.85 24.78 21.54
N LEU A 414 7.72 24.34 20.95
CA LEU A 414 7.51 22.98 20.43
C LEU A 414 7.78 21.87 21.47
N GLU A 415 7.67 22.19 22.76
CA GLU A 415 7.87 21.25 23.88
C GLU A 415 6.79 20.16 23.94
N ASN A 416 5.63 20.43 23.34
CA ASN A 416 4.50 19.50 23.31
C ASN A 416 4.65 18.37 22.28
N ILE A 417 5.80 18.29 21.60
CA ILE A 417 6.06 17.34 20.52
C ILE A 417 7.11 16.32 20.99
N LEU A 418 7.03 15.07 20.55
CA LEU A 418 8.08 14.07 20.74
C LEU A 418 8.49 13.52 19.38
N PRO A 419 9.66 13.90 18.83
CA PRO A 419 10.20 13.26 17.65
C PRO A 419 10.73 11.86 18.00
N ILE A 420 10.34 10.88 17.21
CA ILE A 420 10.84 9.50 17.25
C ILE A 420 11.46 9.22 15.88
N PRO A 421 12.77 8.94 15.80
CA PRO A 421 13.38 8.60 14.54
C PRO A 421 12.85 7.24 14.06
N GLY A 422 12.52 7.15 12.77
CA GLY A 422 12.07 5.93 12.13
C GLY A 422 13.05 4.78 12.37
N ALA A 423 12.50 3.61 12.71
CA ALA A 423 13.30 2.43 13.07
C ALA A 423 14.20 1.98 11.92
N GLU A 424 13.72 2.05 10.67
CA GLU A 424 14.46 1.61 9.49
C GLU A 424 15.75 2.42 9.27
N HIS A 425 15.66 3.75 9.18
CA HIS A 425 16.83 4.62 9.03
C HIS A 425 17.81 4.50 10.20
N THR A 426 17.29 4.34 11.43
CA THR A 426 18.14 4.15 12.61
C THR A 426 18.92 2.83 12.53
N LEU A 427 18.25 1.73 12.15
CA LEU A 427 18.88 0.43 11.95
C LEU A 427 19.87 0.45 10.78
N TRP A 428 19.55 1.16 9.70
CA TRP A 428 20.45 1.37 8.56
C TRP A 428 21.74 2.08 9.00
N ASN A 429 21.62 3.21 9.71
CA ASN A 429 22.77 3.99 10.18
C ASN A 429 23.64 3.18 11.15
N ILE A 430 23.04 2.40 12.05
CA ILE A 430 23.77 1.50 12.96
C ILE A 430 24.50 0.41 12.15
N SER A 431 23.81 -0.21 11.19
CA SER A 431 24.38 -1.26 10.33
C SER A 431 25.56 -0.73 9.50
N GLN A 432 25.41 0.47 8.92
CA GLN A 432 26.46 1.16 8.18
C GLN A 432 27.66 1.47 9.09
N ALA A 433 27.43 1.98 10.30
CA ALA A 433 28.50 2.28 11.25
C ALA A 433 29.28 1.02 11.68
N ILE A 434 28.57 -0.08 11.97
CA ILE A 434 29.18 -1.39 12.26
C ILE A 434 30.00 -1.86 11.06
N PHE A 435 29.43 -1.78 9.85
CA PHE A 435 30.11 -2.17 8.63
C PHE A 435 31.40 -1.37 8.42
N LEU A 436 31.34 -0.03 8.48
CA LEU A 436 32.51 0.84 8.32
C LEU A 436 33.57 0.56 9.39
N ALA A 437 33.17 0.41 10.66
CA ALA A 437 34.11 0.12 11.75
C ALA A 437 34.87 -1.21 11.55
N HIS A 438 34.19 -2.25 11.06
CA HIS A 438 34.81 -3.55 10.81
C HIS A 438 35.52 -3.64 9.45
N TRP A 439 35.11 -2.84 8.46
CA TRP A 439 35.67 -2.83 7.11
C TRP A 439 36.88 -1.90 6.97
N GLU A 440 36.86 -0.71 7.57
CA GLU A 440 38.00 0.23 7.57
C GLU A 440 39.18 -0.32 8.38
N ALA A 441 38.93 -1.12 9.41
CA ALA A 441 39.96 -1.90 10.10
C ALA A 441 40.70 -2.87 9.16
N ARG A 442 40.04 -3.33 8.09
CA ARG A 442 40.56 -4.28 7.09
C ARG A 442 41.33 -3.57 5.96
N GLN A 443 40.94 -2.33 5.61
CA GLN A 443 41.60 -1.56 4.54
C GLN A 443 42.97 -0.98 4.88
N ARG A 444 43.39 -0.97 6.16
CA ARG A 444 44.78 -0.61 6.52
C ARG A 444 45.84 -1.55 5.91
N HIS A 445 45.46 -2.65 5.24
CA HIS A 445 46.38 -3.63 4.65
C HIS A 445 46.20 -3.91 3.13
N GLY A 446 45.50 -3.08 2.34
CA GLY A 446 45.51 -3.28 0.88
C GLY A 446 44.67 -2.28 0.11
N ARG A 447 45.27 -1.65 -0.92
CA ARG A 447 44.59 -0.78 -1.90
C ARG A 447 43.77 -1.63 -2.89
N MET A 448 42.49 -1.32 -3.08
CA MET A 448 41.90 -0.94 -4.38
C MET A 448 40.40 -0.58 -4.29
N GLU A 449 40.09 0.54 -4.95
CA GLU A 449 38.92 0.97 -5.74
C GLU A 449 37.45 0.67 -5.33
N ASP A 450 36.79 1.77 -4.93
CA ASP A 450 35.41 2.24 -5.16
C ASP A 450 34.20 1.35 -4.78
N PRO A 451 33.44 1.70 -3.70
CA PRO A 451 32.19 1.04 -3.34
C PRO A 451 30.96 1.79 -3.88
N THR A 452 30.84 1.92 -5.21
CA THR A 452 29.67 2.57 -5.84
C THR A 452 28.41 1.69 -5.92
N CYS A 453 28.46 0.42 -5.48
CA CYS A 453 27.34 -0.52 -5.67
C CYS A 453 26.27 -0.56 -4.56
N PHE A 454 26.33 0.28 -3.53
CA PHE A 454 25.24 0.41 -2.52
C PHE A 454 24.58 1.79 -2.50
N GLY A 455 25.04 2.74 -3.32
CA GLY A 455 24.58 4.14 -3.33
C GLY A 455 23.36 4.43 -4.21
N CYS A 456 22.67 3.44 -4.77
CA CYS A 456 21.60 3.70 -5.76
C CYS A 456 20.20 3.96 -5.19
N ALA A 457 20.02 4.06 -3.86
CA ALA A 457 18.68 4.31 -3.28
C ALA A 457 18.54 5.63 -2.51
N SER A 458 19.62 6.38 -2.28
CA SER A 458 19.56 7.71 -1.68
C SER A 458 20.09 8.72 -2.69
N GLY A 459 19.24 9.66 -3.10
CA GLY A 459 19.67 10.85 -3.84
C GLY A 459 20.87 11.48 -3.14
N GLU A 460 21.81 11.96 -3.95
CA GLU A 460 23.08 12.56 -3.57
C GLU A 460 22.93 13.63 -2.46
N ALA A 461 23.00 13.22 -1.20
CA ALA A 461 23.33 14.11 -0.10
C ALA A 461 24.86 14.20 -0.04
N GLY A 462 25.38 15.17 -0.80
CA GLY A 462 26.79 15.52 -0.78
C GLY A 462 27.27 15.85 0.63
N ASN A 463 28.50 15.42 0.92
CA ASN A 463 29.31 15.79 2.08
C ASN A 463 29.01 17.20 2.60
N GLN A 464 28.33 17.28 3.75
CA GLN A 464 28.52 18.40 4.67
C GLN A 464 29.42 17.89 5.80
N GLU A 465 30.72 18.14 5.62
CA GLU A 465 31.66 18.22 6.73
C GLU A 465 31.14 19.29 7.71
N VAL A 466 30.77 18.87 8.91
CA VAL A 466 30.50 19.79 10.02
C VAL A 466 31.84 20.12 10.68
N LEU A 467 32.26 21.38 10.54
CA LEU A 467 33.14 22.07 11.47
C LEU A 467 32.27 22.91 12.42
#